data_AF-A0A968V1Q5-F1
#
_entry.id   AF-A0A968V1Q5-F1
#
_cell.length_a   1.000
_cell.length_b   1.000
_cell.length_c   1.000
_cell.angle_alpha   90.00
_cell.angle_beta   90.00
_cell.angle_gamma   90.00
#
_symmetry.space_group_name_H-M   'P 1'
#
loop_
_entity.id
_entity.type
_entity.pdbx_description
1 polymer ?
#
loop_
_entity_poly.entity_id
_entity_poly.type
_entity_poly.pdbx_seq_one_letter_code
_entity_poly.pdbx_strand_id
1 'polypeptide(L)'
;MEKIDYPLLYYPLRANAILGILIGPHWESVQPDLPTMKSIFKENLLKEYRKIHRPCPQDIIHPALKIFEISTQPIFKNKTNSYPLSQNITVPVPVIYGELEEGGFQCFIPLLNSHINYLEASQFKPIVTSHLQNHLAQSTPERLFELIRHPTPQMDLISIRVKEKELNFGGWKYARRLVALERFAVQ
;
A
#
# COMPACT_ATOMS: atom_id res chain seq x y z
N MET A 1 -13.12 -9.09 20.37
CA MET A 1 -11.73 -9.36 19.91
C MET A 1 -11.79 -9.24 18.41
N GLU A 2 -11.15 -8.22 17.88
CA GLU A 2 -11.19 -7.89 16.47
C GLU A 2 -10.07 -8.64 15.74
N LYS A 3 -10.38 -9.19 14.57
CA LYS A 3 -9.40 -9.86 13.70
C LYS A 3 -9.11 -8.91 12.55
N ILE A 4 -7.84 -8.55 12.38
CA ILE A 4 -7.39 -7.64 11.32
C ILE A 4 -6.45 -8.42 10.40
N ASP A 5 -6.73 -8.37 9.10
CA ASP A 5 -6.02 -9.09 8.06
C ASP A 5 -5.17 -8.14 7.21
N TYR A 6 -3.87 -8.38 7.16
CA TYR A 6 -2.91 -7.57 6.40
C TYR A 6 -2.42 -8.33 5.15
N PRO A 7 -2.53 -7.78 3.93
CA PRO A 7 -1.98 -8.35 2.72
C PRO A 7 -0.46 -8.33 2.80
N LEU A 8 0.12 -9.48 2.51
CA LEU A 8 1.55 -9.67 2.32
C LEU A 8 1.76 -9.99 0.85
N LEU A 9 2.41 -9.07 0.13
CA LEU A 9 2.95 -9.35 -1.19
C LEU A 9 4.32 -10.02 -1.01
N TYR A 10 4.59 -11.12 -1.70
CA TYR A 10 5.91 -11.76 -1.63
C TYR A 10 6.42 -12.24 -2.99
N TYR A 11 7.74 -12.27 -3.11
CA TYR A 11 8.50 -12.58 -4.31
C TYR A 11 9.47 -13.74 -4.03
N PRO A 12 9.34 -14.90 -4.71
CA PRO A 12 10.28 -16.00 -4.55
C PRO A 12 11.61 -15.66 -5.23
N LEU A 13 12.68 -15.53 -4.45
CA LEU A 13 14.03 -15.24 -4.94
C LEU A 13 14.78 -16.55 -5.23
N ARG A 14 15.76 -16.49 -6.14
CA ARG A 14 16.51 -17.68 -6.61
C ARG A 14 17.37 -18.36 -5.53
N ALA A 15 17.63 -17.71 -4.40
CA ALA A 15 18.56 -18.19 -3.36
C ALA A 15 17.85 -18.81 -2.14
N ASN A 16 16.71 -19.50 -2.35
CA ASN A 16 15.85 -20.01 -1.25
C ASN A 16 15.51 -18.92 -0.23
N ALA A 17 15.17 -17.74 -0.73
CA ALA A 17 14.71 -16.62 0.07
C ALA A 17 13.48 -16.02 -0.58
N ILE A 18 12.68 -15.33 0.21
CA ILE A 18 11.53 -14.57 -0.22
C ILE A 18 11.71 -13.12 0.18
N LEU A 19 11.39 -12.19 -0.72
CA LEU A 19 11.19 -10.79 -0.38
C LEU A 19 9.70 -10.60 -0.10
N GLY A 20 9.36 -10.05 1.05
CA GLY A 20 7.98 -9.73 1.40
C GLY A 20 7.79 -8.26 1.68
N ILE A 21 6.63 -7.77 1.29
CA ILE A 21 6.18 -6.40 1.46
C ILE A 21 4.80 -6.45 2.14
N LEU A 22 4.74 -5.97 3.38
CA LEU A 22 3.51 -5.89 4.14
C LEU A 22 2.75 -4.60 3.78
N ILE A 23 1.52 -4.76 3.28
CA ILE A 23 0.67 -3.64 2.85
C ILE A 23 0.07 -2.93 4.06
N GLY A 24 -0.02 -1.60 4.00
CA GLY A 24 -0.39 -0.74 5.12
C GLY A 24 0.86 -0.02 5.68
N PRO A 25 1.70 -0.68 6.50
CA PRO A 25 2.90 -0.06 7.03
C PRO A 25 4.08 -0.01 6.03
N HIS A 26 3.95 -0.64 4.85
CA HIS A 26 4.98 -0.70 3.80
C HIS A 26 6.31 -1.28 4.29
N TRP A 27 6.25 -2.28 5.17
CA TRP A 27 7.44 -2.94 5.69
C TRP A 27 7.96 -3.99 4.73
N GLU A 28 9.26 -3.96 4.49
CA GLU A 28 9.95 -4.91 3.64
C GLU A 28 10.87 -5.81 4.47
N SER A 29 10.93 -7.09 4.12
CA SER A 29 11.86 -8.03 4.74
C SER A 29 12.24 -9.14 3.78
N VAL A 30 13.46 -9.67 3.91
CA VAL A 30 13.92 -10.86 3.20
C VAL A 30 14.08 -11.99 4.19
N GLN A 31 13.42 -13.12 3.94
CA GLN A 31 13.44 -14.29 4.84
C GLN A 31 13.63 -15.58 4.06
N PRO A 32 14.04 -16.70 4.69
CA PRO A 32 14.18 -17.99 4.01
C PRO A 32 12.84 -18.53 3.48
N ASP A 33 11.77 -18.33 4.23
CA ASP A 33 10.46 -18.92 3.97
C ASP A 33 9.29 -18.03 4.46
N LEU A 34 8.10 -18.33 3.93
CA LEU A 34 6.87 -17.59 4.20
C LEU A 34 6.39 -17.70 5.65
N PRO A 35 6.40 -18.87 6.31
CA PRO A 35 6.12 -18.98 7.74
C PRO A 35 6.96 -18.05 8.62
N THR A 36 8.28 -18.02 8.41
CA THR A 36 9.23 -17.18 9.16
C THR A 36 8.90 -15.69 8.96
N MET A 37 8.67 -15.28 7.72
CA MET A 37 8.26 -13.92 7.38
C MET A 37 6.94 -13.49 8.04
N LYS A 38 5.92 -14.35 7.96
CA LYS A 38 4.64 -14.10 8.61
C LYS A 38 4.78 -13.94 10.13
N SER A 39 5.62 -14.76 10.76
CA SER A 39 5.90 -14.67 12.20
C SER A 39 6.51 -13.32 12.58
N ILE A 40 7.55 -12.89 11.86
CA ILE A 40 8.25 -11.61 12.11
C ILE A 40 7.30 -10.42 11.93
N PHE A 41 6.57 -10.37 10.81
CA PHE A 41 5.63 -9.28 10.56
C PHE A 41 4.49 -9.26 11.58
N LYS A 42 3.96 -10.42 11.96
CA LYS A 42 2.94 -10.53 13.00
C LYS A 42 3.45 -10.00 14.35
N GLU A 43 4.66 -10.35 14.73
CA GLU A 43 5.29 -9.86 15.96
C GLU A 43 5.45 -8.33 15.92
N ASN A 44 5.94 -7.79 14.81
CA ASN A 44 6.12 -6.34 14.62
C ASN A 44 4.77 -5.60 14.65
N LEU A 45 3.73 -6.12 14.00
CA LEU A 45 2.38 -5.57 14.04
C LEU A 45 1.83 -5.53 15.48
N LEU A 46 2.00 -6.61 16.24
CA LEU A 46 1.55 -6.66 17.64
C LEU A 46 2.35 -5.70 18.54
N LYS A 47 3.66 -5.55 18.29
CA LYS A 47 4.50 -4.58 19.00
C LYS A 47 4.05 -3.14 18.72
N GLU A 48 3.85 -2.78 17.45
CA GLU A 48 3.36 -1.45 17.08
C GLU A 48 1.95 -1.18 17.61
N TYR A 49 1.05 -2.17 17.54
CA TYR A 49 -0.28 -2.05 18.14
C TYR A 49 -0.22 -1.81 19.66
N ARG A 50 0.67 -2.50 20.38
CA ARG A 50 0.86 -2.28 21.83
C ARG A 50 1.41 -0.90 22.15
N LYS A 51 2.21 -0.32 21.25
CA LYS A 51 2.85 0.99 21.41
C LYS A 51 1.91 2.15 21.10
N ILE A 52 1.20 2.06 19.97
CA ILE A 52 0.36 3.15 19.43
C ILE A 52 -1.12 2.96 19.81
N HIS A 53 -1.50 1.78 20.27
CA HIS A 53 -2.89 1.40 20.61
C HIS A 53 -3.90 1.60 19.47
N ARG A 54 -3.41 1.61 18.23
CA ARG A 54 -4.20 1.71 17.00
C ARG A 54 -3.68 0.70 15.98
N PRO A 55 -4.55 0.03 15.20
CA PRO A 55 -4.10 -0.77 14.07
C PRO A 55 -3.36 0.09 13.05
N CYS A 56 -2.41 -0.51 12.33
CA CYS A 56 -1.81 0.14 11.17
C CYS A 56 -2.91 0.41 10.14
N PRO A 57 -2.93 1.61 9.52
CA PRO A 57 -3.97 1.99 8.57
C PRO A 57 -3.92 1.06 7.37
N GLN A 58 -4.97 0.26 7.22
CA GLN A 58 -5.19 -0.57 6.07
C GLN A 58 -6.65 -0.98 6.08
N ASP A 59 -7.41 -0.29 5.24
CA ASP A 59 -8.86 -0.30 5.36
C ASP A 59 -9.51 -1.30 4.38
N ILE A 60 -8.69 -2.05 3.63
CA ILE A 60 -9.16 -3.03 2.64
C ILE A 60 -9.66 -4.31 3.32
N ILE A 61 -10.95 -4.64 3.11
CA ILE A 61 -11.61 -5.82 3.68
C ILE A 61 -11.21 -7.11 2.94
N HIS A 62 -11.26 -7.08 1.62
CA HIS A 62 -11.01 -8.23 0.74
C HIS A 62 -9.94 -7.88 -0.28
N PRO A 63 -8.67 -7.94 0.12
CA PRO A 63 -7.57 -7.59 -0.78
C PRO A 63 -7.42 -8.65 -1.87
N ALA A 64 -7.17 -8.18 -3.08
CA ALA A 64 -6.91 -8.98 -4.27
C ALA A 64 -5.63 -8.50 -4.96
N LEU A 65 -4.84 -9.44 -5.46
CA LEU A 65 -3.65 -9.16 -6.26
C LEU A 65 -4.03 -9.08 -7.75
N LYS A 66 -3.57 -8.03 -8.42
CA LYS A 66 -3.62 -7.93 -9.89
C LYS A 66 -2.29 -7.45 -10.43
N ILE A 67 -1.84 -8.04 -11.53
CA ILE A 67 -0.64 -7.61 -12.25
C ILE A 67 -1.10 -6.80 -13.46
N PHE A 68 -0.64 -5.55 -13.55
CA PHE A 68 -0.84 -4.70 -14.72
C PHE A 68 0.39 -4.79 -15.62
N GLU A 69 0.18 -5.09 -16.90
CA GLU A 69 1.23 -5.05 -17.92
C GLU A 69 1.16 -3.71 -18.64
N ILE A 70 2.11 -2.82 -18.34
CA ILE A 70 2.14 -1.48 -18.89
C ILE A 70 3.26 -1.37 -19.92
N SER A 71 2.87 -1.10 -21.17
CA SER A 71 3.81 -0.79 -22.24
C SER A 71 4.29 0.65 -22.12
N THR A 72 5.61 0.86 -22.08
CA THR A 72 6.25 2.17 -22.03
C THR A 72 7.52 2.20 -22.89
N GLN A 73 7.85 3.38 -23.41
CA GLN A 73 9.11 3.61 -24.12
C GLN A 73 10.11 4.24 -23.15
N PRO A 74 11.21 3.57 -22.78
CA PRO A 74 12.20 4.15 -21.88
C PRO A 74 12.89 5.34 -22.54
N ILE A 75 13.12 6.40 -21.78
CA ILE A 75 13.78 7.61 -22.27
C ILE A 75 15.04 7.85 -21.44
N PHE A 76 16.21 7.79 -22.08
CA PHE A 76 17.46 8.16 -21.45
C PHE A 76 17.63 9.67 -21.48
N LYS A 77 17.82 10.31 -20.33
CA LYS A 77 17.97 11.77 -20.22
C LYS A 77 19.39 12.12 -19.82
N ASN A 78 20.06 12.89 -20.66
CA ASN A 78 21.28 13.63 -20.30
C ASN A 78 20.92 15.06 -19.90
N LYS A 79 21.89 15.84 -19.38
CA LYS A 79 21.68 17.24 -18.95
C LYS A 79 21.04 18.14 -20.02
N THR A 80 21.17 17.80 -21.30
CA THR A 80 20.78 18.65 -22.43
C THR A 80 19.77 17.99 -23.37
N ASN A 81 19.77 16.65 -23.46
CA ASN A 81 19.03 15.91 -24.49
C ASN A 81 18.30 14.71 -23.89
N SER A 82 17.19 14.32 -24.52
CA SER A 82 16.45 13.09 -24.23
C SER A 82 16.51 12.14 -25.42
N TYR A 83 16.88 10.89 -25.18
CA TYR A 83 17.06 9.84 -26.17
C TYR A 83 16.07 8.70 -25.88
N PRO A 84 14.94 8.62 -26.60
CA PRO A 84 14.04 7.48 -26.46
C PRO A 84 14.72 6.21 -27.00
N LEU A 85 14.58 5.11 -26.28
CA LEU A 85 15.00 3.79 -26.75
C LEU A 85 14.07 3.35 -27.90
N SER A 86 14.61 2.63 -28.88
CA SER A 86 13.87 2.26 -30.10
C SER A 86 12.75 1.24 -29.87
N GLN A 87 12.70 0.60 -28.70
CA GLN A 87 11.76 -0.46 -28.38
C GLN A 87 10.90 -0.08 -27.18
N ASN A 88 9.61 -0.40 -27.26
CA ASN A 88 8.73 -0.43 -26.11
C ASN A 88 9.04 -1.64 -25.25
N ILE A 89 9.00 -1.45 -23.94
CA ILE A 89 9.09 -2.53 -22.96
C ILE A 89 7.77 -2.65 -22.21
N THR A 90 7.41 -3.88 -21.88
CA THR A 90 6.24 -4.17 -21.04
C THR A 90 6.71 -4.36 -19.61
N VAL A 91 6.23 -3.51 -18.71
CA VAL A 91 6.58 -3.54 -17.29
C VAL A 91 5.43 -4.18 -16.50
N PRO A 92 5.63 -5.33 -15.85
CA PRO A 92 4.65 -5.92 -14.95
C PRO A 92 4.66 -5.15 -13.62
N VAL A 93 3.50 -4.62 -13.21
CA VAL A 93 3.34 -3.92 -11.94
C VAL A 93 2.26 -4.63 -11.12
N PRO A 94 2.63 -5.29 -10.01
CA PRO A 94 1.66 -5.86 -9.08
C PRO A 94 1.01 -4.76 -8.25
N VAL A 95 -0.30 -4.86 -8.13
CA VAL A 95 -1.12 -3.99 -7.29
C VAL A 95 -2.00 -4.83 -6.38
N ILE A 96 -2.25 -4.34 -5.18
CA ILE A 96 -3.17 -4.94 -4.22
C ILE A 96 -4.33 -4.00 -4.05
N TYR A 97 -5.54 -4.46 -4.35
CA TYR A 97 -6.73 -3.61 -4.33
C TYR A 97 -7.88 -4.28 -3.59
N GLY A 98 -8.84 -3.48 -3.14
CA GLY A 98 -10.09 -3.99 -2.59
C GLY A 98 -10.97 -2.88 -2.05
N GLU A 99 -12.11 -3.30 -1.51
CA GLU A 99 -13.13 -2.41 -0.95
C GLU A 99 -12.76 -1.96 0.47
N LEU A 100 -13.13 -0.72 0.79
CA LEU A 100 -12.96 -0.13 2.12
C LEU A 100 -14.19 -0.36 3.00
N GLU A 101 -13.99 -0.46 4.31
CA GLU A 101 -15.10 -0.60 5.27
C GLU A 101 -16.12 0.55 5.20
N GLU A 102 -15.65 1.78 5.01
CA GLU A 102 -16.48 2.99 4.91
C GLU A 102 -17.06 3.21 3.49
N GLY A 103 -16.83 2.26 2.58
CA GLY A 103 -17.22 2.34 1.18
C GLY A 103 -16.13 2.93 0.28
N GLY A 104 -16.30 2.74 -1.03
CA GLY A 104 -15.25 3.01 -2.01
C GLY A 104 -14.16 1.94 -1.99
N PHE A 105 -13.03 2.26 -2.61
CA PHE A 105 -11.97 1.29 -2.88
C PHE A 105 -10.60 1.92 -2.74
N GLN A 106 -9.63 1.08 -2.45
CA GLN A 106 -8.22 1.44 -2.38
C GLN A 106 -7.38 0.45 -3.16
N CYS A 107 -6.34 0.96 -3.81
CA CYS A 107 -5.34 0.21 -4.54
C CYS A 107 -3.95 0.64 -4.07
N PHE A 108 -3.17 -0.30 -3.57
CA PHE A 108 -1.76 -0.15 -3.24
C PHE A 108 -0.89 -0.62 -4.41
N ILE A 109 0.16 0.14 -4.68
CA ILE A 109 1.17 -0.12 -5.71
C ILE A 109 2.53 -0.22 -5.00
N PRO A 110 2.88 -1.40 -4.46
CA PRO A 110 3.97 -1.51 -3.49
C PRO A 110 5.33 -1.14 -4.06
N LEU A 111 5.62 -1.54 -5.31
CA LEU A 111 6.89 -1.23 -5.97
C LEU A 111 7.10 0.26 -6.27
N LEU A 112 6.02 1.05 -6.22
CA LEU A 112 6.07 2.50 -6.41
C LEU A 112 5.85 3.26 -5.09
N ASN A 113 5.68 2.56 -3.97
CA ASN A 113 5.30 3.12 -2.67
C ASN A 113 4.14 4.12 -2.78
N SER A 114 3.13 3.75 -3.58
CA SER A 114 2.00 4.61 -3.95
C SER A 114 0.69 3.90 -3.64
N HIS A 115 -0.37 4.68 -3.42
CA HIS A 115 -1.73 4.17 -3.28
C HIS A 115 -2.72 5.12 -3.96
N ILE A 116 -3.87 4.59 -4.33
CA ILE A 116 -4.94 5.31 -5.01
C ILE A 116 -6.27 4.93 -4.40
N ASN A 117 -7.08 5.92 -4.04
CA ASN A 117 -8.45 5.73 -3.61
C ASN A 117 -9.41 6.08 -4.76
N TYR A 118 -10.49 5.32 -4.89
CA TYR A 118 -11.50 5.52 -5.93
C TYR A 118 -12.88 5.08 -5.43
N LEU A 119 -13.95 5.60 -6.04
CA LEU A 119 -15.31 5.42 -5.52
C LEU A 119 -16.01 4.20 -6.08
N GLU A 120 -15.78 3.89 -7.36
CA GLU A 120 -16.47 2.81 -8.05
C GLU A 120 -15.50 1.75 -8.58
N ALA A 121 -15.86 0.47 -8.49
CA ALA A 121 -15.05 -0.64 -9.01
C ALA A 121 -14.73 -0.49 -10.52
N SER A 122 -15.63 0.14 -11.29
CA SER A 122 -15.46 0.44 -12.73
C SER A 122 -14.24 1.33 -13.00
N GLN A 123 -13.89 2.20 -12.06
CA GLN A 123 -12.80 3.18 -12.18
C GLN A 123 -11.41 2.55 -11.95
N PHE A 124 -11.35 1.35 -11.37
CA PHE A 124 -10.09 0.69 -10.99
C PHE A 124 -9.12 0.58 -12.16
N LYS A 125 -9.54 -0.04 -13.28
CA LYS A 125 -8.67 -0.24 -14.44
C LYS A 125 -8.19 1.07 -15.05
N PRO A 126 -9.05 2.04 -15.43
CA PRO A 126 -8.59 3.27 -16.09
C PRO A 126 -7.71 4.14 -15.18
N ILE A 127 -8.06 4.30 -13.90
CA ILE A 127 -7.29 5.14 -12.97
C ILE A 127 -5.90 4.54 -12.72
N VAL A 128 -5.83 3.25 -12.37
CA VAL A 128 -4.55 2.59 -12.10
C VAL A 128 -3.67 2.58 -13.35
N THR A 129 -4.24 2.28 -14.52
CA THR A 129 -3.48 2.29 -15.78
C THR A 129 -2.88 3.66 -16.06
N SER A 130 -3.67 4.73 -15.96
CA SER A 130 -3.20 6.11 -16.18
C SER A 130 -2.11 6.51 -15.19
N HIS A 131 -2.30 6.19 -13.90
CA HIS A 131 -1.29 6.46 -12.88
C HIS A 131 0.03 5.74 -13.17
N LEU A 132 -0.03 4.44 -13.50
CA LEU A 132 1.15 3.65 -13.83
C LEU A 132 1.85 4.16 -15.10
N GLN A 133 1.11 4.48 -16.16
CA GLN A 133 1.68 5.03 -17.40
C GLN A 133 2.45 6.33 -17.12
N ASN A 134 1.84 7.25 -16.38
CA ASN A 134 2.48 8.52 -16.03
C ASN A 134 3.74 8.32 -15.18
N HIS A 135 3.70 7.41 -14.20
CA HIS A 135 4.85 7.13 -13.35
C HIS A 135 5.99 6.43 -14.12
N LEU A 136 5.66 5.44 -14.95
CA LEU A 136 6.65 4.69 -15.72
C LEU A 136 7.28 5.53 -16.83
N ALA A 137 6.54 6.45 -17.46
CA ALA A 137 7.08 7.38 -18.45
C ALA A 137 8.12 8.35 -17.84
N GLN A 138 8.05 8.60 -16.53
CA GLN A 138 9.00 9.45 -15.81
C GLN A 138 10.17 8.67 -15.19
N SER A 139 10.10 7.34 -15.20
CA SER A 139 11.12 6.48 -14.60
C SER A 139 12.35 6.35 -15.49
N THR A 140 13.53 6.19 -14.88
CA THR A 140 14.75 5.95 -15.65
C THR A 140 14.73 4.53 -16.25
N PRO A 141 15.46 4.29 -17.36
CA PRO A 141 15.58 2.96 -17.93
C PRO A 141 16.01 1.90 -16.88
N GLU A 142 16.98 2.24 -16.03
CA GLU A 142 17.48 1.35 -14.98
C GLU A 142 16.34 0.92 -14.03
N ARG A 143 15.52 1.88 -13.59
CA ARG A 143 14.37 1.59 -12.73
C ARG A 143 13.34 0.71 -13.42
N LEU A 144 13.07 0.93 -14.71
CA LEU A 144 12.14 0.10 -15.47
C LEU A 144 12.65 -1.34 -15.60
N PHE A 145 13.95 -1.53 -15.86
CA PHE A 145 14.56 -2.84 -15.92
C PHE A 145 14.59 -3.54 -14.55
N GLU A 146 14.77 -2.81 -13.45
CA GLU A 146 14.61 -3.38 -12.10
C GLU A 146 13.21 -3.98 -11.89
N LEU A 147 12.16 -3.23 -12.25
CA LEU A 147 10.77 -3.67 -12.14
C LEU A 147 10.51 -4.96 -12.93
N ILE A 148 11.04 -5.05 -14.15
CA ILE A 148 10.91 -6.23 -15.03
C ILE A 148 11.62 -7.46 -14.44
N ARG A 149 12.72 -7.28 -13.71
CA ARG A 149 13.52 -8.39 -13.19
C ARG A 149 12.91 -9.09 -11.97
N HIS A 150 11.89 -8.49 -11.35
CA HIS A 150 11.23 -9.14 -10.23
C HIS A 150 10.54 -10.44 -10.69
N PRO A 151 10.64 -11.53 -9.89
CA PRO A 151 9.89 -12.74 -10.16
C PRO A 151 8.39 -12.47 -10.03
N THR A 152 7.55 -13.37 -10.54
CA THR A 152 6.10 -13.24 -10.40
C THR A 152 5.71 -13.23 -8.91
N PRO A 153 5.07 -12.17 -8.42
CA PRO A 153 4.69 -12.08 -7.02
C PRO A 153 3.47 -12.93 -6.72
N GLN A 154 3.33 -13.24 -5.43
CA GLN A 154 2.17 -13.89 -4.85
C GLN A 154 1.68 -13.06 -3.66
N MET A 155 0.42 -13.28 -3.26
CA MET A 155 -0.18 -12.59 -2.13
C MET A 155 -0.66 -13.61 -1.11
N ASP A 156 -0.47 -13.28 0.16
CA ASP A 156 -1.02 -14.00 1.30
C ASP A 156 -1.53 -12.99 2.33
N LEU A 157 -2.13 -13.47 3.42
CA LEU A 157 -2.66 -12.65 4.51
C LEU A 157 -1.92 -12.94 5.82
N ILE A 158 -1.75 -11.89 6.62
CA ILE A 158 -1.31 -11.96 8.00
C ILE A 158 -2.44 -11.48 8.90
N SER A 159 -3.00 -12.40 9.67
CA SER A 159 -4.03 -12.10 10.64
C SER A 159 -3.46 -11.80 12.03
N ILE A 160 -3.82 -10.66 12.60
CA ILE A 160 -3.64 -10.37 14.03
C ILE A 160 -4.99 -10.36 14.74
N ARG A 161 -5.01 -10.76 16.01
CA ARG A 161 -6.18 -10.60 16.88
C ARG A 161 -5.84 -9.55 17.93
N VAL A 162 -6.63 -8.48 17.96
CA VAL A 162 -6.46 -7.39 18.91
C VAL A 162 -7.70 -7.31 19.79
N LYS A 163 -7.53 -6.77 21.00
CA LYS A 163 -8.68 -6.46 21.85
C LYS A 163 -9.32 -5.21 21.29
N GLU A 164 -10.57 -5.35 20.85
CA GLU A 164 -11.43 -4.21 20.54
C GLU A 164 -11.44 -3.33 21.78
N LYS A 165 -10.95 -2.10 21.64
CA LYS A 165 -11.08 -1.12 22.71
C LYS A 165 -12.43 -0.49 22.48
N GLU A 166 -13.30 -0.53 23.49
CA GLU A 166 -14.25 0.56 23.68
C GLU A 166 -13.43 1.85 23.51
N LEU A 167 -13.84 2.70 22.57
CA LEU A 167 -13.36 4.06 22.48
C LEU A 167 -13.70 4.74 23.83
N ASN A 168 -12.85 4.52 24.83
CA ASN A 168 -12.77 5.37 25.98
C ASN A 168 -12.22 6.68 25.44
N PHE A 169 -13.13 7.50 24.90
CA PHE A 169 -13.03 8.94 24.92
C PHE A 169 -12.80 9.30 26.38
N GLY A 170 -11.54 9.24 26.81
CA GLY A 170 -11.16 9.49 28.18
C GLY A 170 -11.69 10.87 28.54
N GLY A 171 -12.70 10.90 29.40
CA GLY A 171 -13.02 11.98 30.34
C GLY A 171 -12.74 13.43 29.93
N TRP A 172 -12.98 13.84 28.68
CA TRP A 172 -13.03 15.27 28.37
C TRP A 172 -14.46 15.74 28.62
N LYS A 173 -14.75 16.03 29.90
CA LYS A 173 -15.75 17.05 30.21
C LYS A 173 -15.23 18.35 29.61
N TYR A 174 -15.63 18.69 28.39
CA TYR A 174 -15.63 20.07 27.92
C TYR A 174 -16.64 20.86 28.77
N ALA A 175 -16.27 21.15 30.01
CA ALA A 175 -16.77 22.31 30.73
C ALA A 175 -15.86 23.49 30.41
N ARG A 176 -15.61 23.75 29.12
CA ARG A 176 -15.20 25.09 28.69
C ARG A 176 -16.46 25.79 28.26
N ARG A 177 -17.06 26.50 29.21
CA ARG A 177 -17.98 27.58 28.94
C ARG A 177 -17.23 28.53 27.99
N LEU A 178 -17.54 28.47 26.69
CA LEU A 178 -16.91 29.29 25.66
C LEU A 178 -17.45 30.71 25.80
N VAL A 179 -16.90 31.47 26.75
CA VAL A 179 -17.18 32.91 26.95
C VAL A 179 -16.91 33.72 25.66
N ALA A 180 -16.13 33.18 24.72
CA ALA A 180 -15.83 33.81 23.44
C ALA A 180 -16.96 33.68 22.39
N LEU A 181 -17.87 32.69 22.49
CA LEU A 181 -18.95 32.51 21.52
C LEU A 181 -20.23 33.28 21.89
N GLU A 182 -20.45 33.59 23.17
CA GLU A 182 -21.60 34.42 23.59
C GLU A 182 -21.46 35.89 23.14
N ARG A 183 -20.23 36.36 22.85
CA ARG A 183 -19.98 37.72 22.34
C ARG A 183 -20.33 37.90 20.87
N PHE A 184 -20.52 36.83 20.11
CA PHE A 184 -20.93 36.87 18.70
C PHE A 184 -22.40 36.50 18.49
N ALA A 185 -23.12 36.11 19.55
CA ALA A 185 -24.54 35.75 19.50
C ALA A 185 -25.48 36.87 19.95
N VAL A 186 -24.97 38.08 20.19
CA VAL A 186 -25.79 39.29 20.40
C VAL A 186 -25.40 40.34 19.37
N GLN A 187 -26.07 40.29 18.22
CA GLN A 187 -26.44 41.46 17.43
C GLN A 187 -27.91 41.30 17.04
#